data_AF-A0A956M584-F1
#
_entry.id   AF-A0A956M584-F1
#
_cell.length_a   1.000
_cell.length_b   1.000
_cell.length_c   1.000
_cell.angle_alpha   90.00
_cell.angle_beta   90.00
_cell.angle_gamma   90.00
#
_symmetry.space_group_name_H-M   'P 1'
#
loop_
_entity.id
_entity.type
_entity.pdbx_description
1 polymer ?
#
loop_
_entity_poly.entity_id
_entity_poly.type
_entity_poly.pdbx_seq_one_letter_code
_entity_poly.pdbx_strand_id
1 'polypeptide(L)'
;SVIEASRLPLAESHLCCVQIINPVPNPLELVSITTMLVHGDSGEWFRSVMYMPVIPQTVNETDDSGRRTGKKVKRVDAQCVGIAIAYGRRYSRAAIIGVAQMDGDAQEIAATSGAQRALQNLSAPRPIASTTNQPAPAKAKEPKPAAISQSDVRRLWADACQRADTLLDQSEGKPPEMARAQAFGKYIVESATEATCEHRNVRGIAAEQVTKVRNAITTWTEIPNAFRKEEAPPAADATEDGKGESAE
;
A
#
# COMPACT_ATOMS: atom_id res chain seq x y z
N SER A 1 17.75 -1.77 -22.18
CA SER A 1 16.48 -2.05 -21.46
C SER A 1 15.49 -0.93 -21.72
N VAL A 2 14.18 -1.08 -21.42
CA VAL A 2 13.20 0.03 -21.54
C VAL A 2 13.59 1.24 -20.68
N ILE A 3 14.25 0.98 -19.54
CA ILE A 3 14.75 2.04 -18.67
C ILE A 3 15.77 2.92 -19.41
N GLU A 4 16.79 2.31 -20.00
CA GLU A 4 17.82 3.06 -20.74
C GLU A 4 17.26 3.73 -21.99
N ALA A 5 16.45 3.01 -22.77
CA ALA A 5 15.87 3.53 -24.01
C ALA A 5 14.95 4.74 -23.80
N SER A 6 14.32 4.84 -22.63
CA SER A 6 13.42 5.96 -22.29
C SER A 6 14.11 7.13 -21.60
N ARG A 7 15.38 7.01 -21.18
CA ARG A 7 16.06 8.07 -20.42
C ARG A 7 16.17 9.38 -21.19
N LEU A 8 16.73 9.32 -22.41
CA LEU A 8 16.97 10.52 -23.21
C LEU A 8 15.65 11.19 -23.64
N PRO A 9 14.65 10.47 -24.20
CA PRO A 9 13.39 11.10 -24.60
C PRO A 9 12.62 11.74 -23.44
N LEU A 10 12.64 11.12 -22.26
CA LEU A 10 12.01 11.68 -21.06
C LEU A 10 12.74 12.96 -20.62
N ALA A 11 14.07 12.96 -20.60
CA ALA A 11 14.86 14.13 -20.21
C ALA A 11 14.65 15.31 -21.17
N GLU A 12 14.68 15.08 -22.48
CA GLU A 12 14.44 16.11 -23.50
C GLU A 12 13.02 16.70 -23.43
N SER A 13 12.06 15.93 -22.93
CA SER A 13 10.67 16.36 -22.75
C SER A 13 10.38 16.90 -21.34
N HIS A 14 11.39 17.13 -20.51
CA HIS A 14 11.22 17.55 -19.11
C HIS A 14 10.31 16.60 -18.30
N LEU A 15 10.32 15.30 -18.62
CA LEU A 15 9.55 14.27 -17.94
C LEU A 15 10.42 13.43 -17.01
N CYS A 16 9.87 13.09 -15.83
CA CYS A 16 10.46 12.16 -14.88
C CYS A 16 9.52 10.98 -14.63
N CYS A 17 10.08 9.77 -14.55
CA CYS A 17 9.32 8.57 -14.19
C CYS A 17 9.74 8.06 -12.81
N VAL A 18 8.80 8.01 -11.86
CA VAL A 18 9.02 7.57 -10.48
C VAL A 18 8.25 6.28 -10.23
N GLN A 19 8.88 5.31 -9.56
CA GLN A 19 8.27 4.01 -9.25
C GLN A 19 8.34 3.71 -7.76
N ILE A 20 7.18 3.65 -7.12
CA ILE A 20 7.00 3.43 -5.69
C ILE A 20 6.43 2.03 -5.48
N ILE A 21 7.02 1.27 -4.58
CA ILE A 21 6.49 -0.02 -4.14
C ILE A 21 5.59 0.26 -2.94
N ASN A 22 4.32 -0.13 -3.03
CA ASN A 22 3.41 -0.01 -1.91
C ASN A 22 3.20 -1.39 -1.28
N PRO A 23 3.27 -1.50 0.06
CA PRO A 23 2.83 -2.70 0.73
C PRO A 23 1.33 -2.86 0.53
N VAL A 24 0.89 -4.06 0.15
CA VAL A 24 -0.54 -4.39 0.10
C VAL A 24 -0.88 -5.02 1.45
N PRO A 25 -1.77 -4.41 2.27
CA PRO A 25 -2.16 -4.98 3.54
C PRO A 25 -3.06 -6.20 3.28
N ASN A 26 -2.42 -7.37 3.17
CA ASN A 26 -3.06 -8.69 3.01
C ASN A 26 -3.83 -8.87 1.68
N PRO A 27 -3.62 -9.97 0.92
CA PRO A 27 -2.71 -11.09 1.17
C PRO A 27 -1.23 -10.74 0.89
N LEU A 28 -0.31 -11.41 1.59
CA LEU A 28 1.16 -11.34 1.38
C LEU A 28 1.61 -11.76 -0.04
N GLU A 29 0.68 -12.18 -0.89
CA GLU A 29 0.91 -12.72 -2.22
C GLU A 29 0.81 -11.66 -3.32
N LEU A 30 0.75 -10.37 -2.96
CA LEU A 30 0.66 -9.27 -3.91
C LEU A 30 1.65 -8.16 -3.59
N VAL A 31 2.29 -7.63 -4.63
CA VAL A 31 3.07 -6.40 -4.59
C VAL A 31 2.34 -5.34 -5.42
N SER A 32 2.20 -4.13 -4.87
CA SER A 32 1.68 -2.98 -5.62
C SER A 32 2.83 -2.09 -6.06
N ILE A 33 2.79 -1.65 -7.32
CA ILE A 33 3.76 -0.73 -7.90
C ILE A 33 2.99 0.45 -8.46
N THR A 34 3.16 1.60 -7.81
CA THR A 34 2.72 2.88 -8.35
C THR A 34 3.80 3.40 -9.28
N THR A 35 3.47 3.69 -10.53
CA THR A 35 4.34 4.39 -11.47
C THR A 35 3.72 5.75 -11.78
N MET A 36 4.52 6.80 -11.62
CA MET A 36 4.13 8.18 -11.91
C MET A 36 5.01 8.73 -13.02
N LEU A 37 4.39 9.44 -13.96
CA LEU A 37 5.07 10.26 -14.95
C LEU A 37 4.78 11.73 -14.58
N VAL A 38 5.82 12.50 -14.33
CA VAL A 38 5.73 13.88 -13.82
C VAL A 38 6.40 14.81 -14.82
N HIS A 39 5.74 15.89 -15.21
CA HIS A 39 6.31 16.95 -16.02
C HIS A 39 6.97 17.99 -15.11
N GLY A 40 8.27 18.20 -15.28
CA GLY A 40 9.09 19.02 -14.39
C GLY A 40 8.70 20.50 -14.39
N ASP A 41 8.31 21.03 -15.54
CA ASP A 41 8.04 22.46 -15.69
C ASP A 41 6.62 22.83 -15.24
N SER A 42 5.61 22.00 -15.54
CA SER A 42 4.20 22.27 -15.16
C SER A 42 3.80 21.66 -13.82
N GLY A 43 4.53 20.66 -13.33
CA GLY A 43 4.16 19.88 -12.13
C GLY A 43 2.98 18.92 -12.34
N GLU A 44 2.40 18.87 -13.54
CA GLU A 44 1.35 17.93 -13.87
C GLU A 44 1.89 16.49 -13.87
N TRP A 45 1.03 15.53 -13.51
CA TRP A 45 1.43 14.14 -13.42
C TRP A 45 0.32 13.18 -13.82
N PHE A 46 0.75 12.02 -14.30
CA PHE A 46 -0.09 10.87 -14.57
C PHE A 46 0.35 9.69 -13.69
N ARG A 47 -0.60 8.94 -13.14
CA ARG A 47 -0.34 7.81 -12.23
C ARG A 47 -1.00 6.54 -12.73
N SER A 48 -0.24 5.45 -12.70
CA SER A 48 -0.73 4.09 -12.87
C SER A 48 -0.34 3.22 -11.68
N VAL A 49 -1.20 2.28 -11.31
CA VAL A 49 -0.95 1.31 -10.25
C VAL A 49 -1.08 -0.09 -10.84
N MET A 50 -0.01 -0.89 -10.71
CA MET A 50 0.03 -2.27 -11.15
C MET A 50 0.15 -3.19 -9.93
N TYR A 51 -0.60 -4.28 -9.94
CA TYR A 51 -0.52 -5.34 -8.93
C TYR A 51 0.16 -6.56 -9.52
N MET A 52 1.21 -7.03 -8.86
CA MET A 52 1.96 -8.22 -9.27
C MET A 52 1.75 -9.35 -8.27
N PRO A 53 1.34 -10.55 -8.72
CA PRO A 53 1.31 -11.70 -7.86
C PRO A 53 2.72 -12.15 -7.49
N VAL A 54 2.93 -12.45 -6.22
CA VAL A 54 4.13 -13.10 -5.72
C VAL A 54 3.90 -14.61 -5.81
N ILE A 55 4.61 -15.26 -6.74
CA ILE A 55 4.46 -16.70 -6.94
C ILE A 55 5.27 -17.44 -5.87
N PRO A 56 4.63 -18.17 -4.93
CA PRO A 56 5.35 -18.89 -3.89
C PRO A 56 6.17 -20.03 -4.49
N GLN A 57 7.40 -20.19 -4.01
CA GLN A 57 8.23 -21.34 -4.35
C GLN A 57 7.78 -22.58 -3.57
N THR A 58 7.80 -23.72 -4.25
CA THR A 58 7.57 -25.02 -3.60
C THR A 58 8.92 -25.56 -3.12
N VAL A 59 9.12 -25.55 -1.81
CA VAL A 59 10.35 -26.04 -1.18
C VAL A 59 10.05 -27.30 -0.37
N ASN A 60 11.07 -28.15 -0.20
CA ASN A 60 10.95 -29.28 0.72
C ASN A 60 10.91 -28.76 2.16
N GLU A 61 9.90 -29.17 2.91
CA GLU A 61 9.77 -28.88 4.33
C GLU A 61 10.95 -29.49 5.07
N THR A 62 11.46 -28.70 6.02
CA THR A 62 12.57 -29.06 6.87
C THR A 62 12.05 -29.03 8.30
N ASP A 63 12.31 -30.08 9.06
CA ASP A 63 11.92 -30.14 10.47
C ASP A 63 12.82 -29.24 11.34
N ASP A 64 12.48 -29.16 12.63
CA ASP A 64 13.23 -28.34 13.60
C ASP A 64 14.70 -28.79 13.77
N SER A 65 15.04 -30.01 13.35
CA SER A 65 16.41 -30.55 13.35
C SER A 65 17.20 -30.22 12.08
N GLY A 66 16.60 -29.54 11.11
CA GLY A 66 17.22 -29.25 9.83
C GLY A 66 17.14 -30.40 8.82
N ARG A 67 16.42 -31.49 9.12
CA ARG A 67 16.27 -32.63 8.19
C ARG A 67 15.08 -32.41 7.27
N ARG A 68 15.25 -32.80 6.01
CA ARG A 68 14.17 -32.75 5.01
C ARG A 68 13.14 -33.82 5.32
N THR A 69 11.88 -33.42 5.49
CA THR A 69 10.78 -34.35 5.82
C THR A 69 10.18 -35.05 4.59
N GLY A 70 10.57 -34.62 3.38
CA GLY A 70 10.00 -35.08 2.10
C GLY A 70 8.65 -34.44 1.76
N LYS A 71 8.00 -33.76 2.70
CA LYS A 71 6.79 -32.98 2.44
C LYS A 71 7.15 -31.69 1.69
N LYS A 72 6.32 -31.28 0.73
CA LYS A 72 6.49 -30.02 -0.01
C LYS A 72 5.62 -28.93 0.60
N VAL A 73 6.20 -27.77 0.86
CA VAL A 73 5.50 -26.58 1.37
C VAL A 73 5.69 -25.43 0.41
N LYS A 74 4.63 -24.63 0.24
CA LYS A 74 4.72 -23.35 -0.47
C LYS A 74 5.25 -22.30 0.49
N ARG A 75 6.31 -21.60 0.10
CA ARG A 75 6.86 -20.47 0.86
C ARG A 75 6.99 -19.27 -0.06
N VAL A 76 6.69 -18.10 0.49
CA VAL A 76 7.03 -16.82 -0.11
C VAL A 76 8.33 -16.39 0.54
N ASP A 77 9.41 -16.38 -0.23
CA ASP A 77 10.70 -15.87 0.22
C ASP A 77 10.98 -14.48 -0.39
N ALA A 78 12.09 -13.87 0.04
CA ALA A 78 12.50 -12.57 -0.47
C ALA A 78 12.77 -12.59 -2.00
N GLN A 79 13.15 -13.74 -2.56
CA GLN A 79 13.42 -13.89 -3.99
C GLN A 79 12.12 -13.83 -4.80
N CYS A 80 11.06 -14.53 -4.38
CA CYS A 80 9.73 -14.44 -4.97
C CYS A 80 9.25 -12.99 -5.06
N VAL A 81 9.40 -12.25 -3.96
CA VAL A 81 9.00 -10.83 -3.88
C VAL A 81 9.87 -9.96 -4.79
N GLY A 82 11.18 -10.17 -4.78
CA GLY A 82 12.13 -9.44 -5.63
C GLY A 82 11.84 -9.62 -7.13
N ILE A 83 11.49 -10.84 -7.55
CA ILE A 83 11.06 -11.14 -8.92
C ILE A 83 9.80 -10.36 -9.27
N ALA A 84 8.76 -10.41 -8.42
CA ALA A 84 7.51 -9.69 -8.66
C ALA A 84 7.74 -8.16 -8.79
N ILE A 85 8.59 -7.58 -7.94
CA ILE A 85 8.97 -6.16 -8.00
C ILE A 85 9.70 -5.86 -9.32
N ALA A 86 10.68 -6.67 -9.70
CA ALA A 86 11.49 -6.43 -10.90
C ALA A 86 10.64 -6.43 -12.17
N TYR A 87 9.79 -7.46 -12.34
CA TYR A 87 8.87 -7.56 -13.48
C TYR A 87 7.82 -6.47 -13.47
N GLY A 88 7.20 -6.22 -12.32
CA GLY A 88 6.19 -5.18 -12.23
C GLY A 88 6.74 -3.79 -12.54
N ARG A 89 7.95 -3.44 -12.07
CA ARG A 89 8.59 -2.16 -12.43
C ARG A 89 8.87 -2.08 -13.93
N ARG A 90 9.32 -3.18 -14.54
CA ARG A 90 9.58 -3.24 -15.97
C ARG A 90 8.29 -2.98 -16.78
N TYR A 91 7.22 -3.71 -16.49
CA TYR A 91 5.98 -3.60 -17.26
C TYR A 91 5.18 -2.33 -16.94
N SER A 92 5.16 -1.88 -15.68
CA SER A 92 4.44 -0.65 -15.34
C SER A 92 5.08 0.58 -15.99
N ARG A 93 6.40 0.60 -16.10
CA ARG A 93 7.13 1.63 -16.86
C ARG A 93 6.86 1.53 -18.35
N ALA A 94 6.95 0.33 -18.93
CA ALA A 94 6.68 0.11 -20.35
C ALA A 94 5.25 0.55 -20.73
N ALA A 95 4.27 0.24 -19.87
CA ALA A 95 2.87 0.64 -20.05
C ALA A 95 2.68 2.16 -20.03
N ILE A 96 3.29 2.87 -19.08
CA ILE A 96 3.17 4.34 -18.98
C ILE A 96 3.85 5.06 -20.15
N ILE A 97 4.98 4.53 -20.64
CA ILE A 97 5.72 5.15 -21.75
C ILE A 97 5.16 4.72 -23.12
N GLY A 98 4.25 3.73 -23.15
CA GLY A 98 3.67 3.23 -24.39
C GLY A 98 4.61 2.36 -25.22
N VAL A 99 5.61 1.73 -24.60
CA VAL A 99 6.56 0.85 -25.30
C VAL A 99 6.11 -0.60 -25.15
N ALA A 100 5.67 -1.21 -26.25
CA ALA A 100 5.41 -2.64 -26.29
C ALA A 100 6.73 -3.41 -26.24
N GLN A 101 6.88 -4.31 -25.28
CA GLN A 101 8.02 -5.24 -25.23
C GLN A 101 7.59 -6.59 -25.80
N MET A 102 8.35 -7.14 -26.75
CA MET A 102 8.31 -8.59 -26.99
C MET A 102 9.02 -9.26 -25.83
N ASP A 103 8.26 -9.90 -24.96
CA ASP A 103 8.79 -10.57 -23.79
C ASP A 103 8.83 -12.08 -24.03
N GLY A 104 10.03 -12.61 -24.27
CA GLY A 104 10.25 -14.05 -24.40
C GLY A 104 10.32 -14.79 -23.05
N ASP A 105 10.68 -14.07 -21.98
CA ASP A 105 11.05 -14.69 -20.70
C ASP A 105 9.82 -15.12 -19.87
N ALA A 106 8.70 -14.38 -19.96
CA ALA A 106 7.47 -14.75 -19.22
C ALA A 106 6.84 -16.07 -19.72
N GLN A 107 7.08 -16.43 -20.98
CA GLN A 107 6.46 -17.59 -21.61
C GLN A 107 7.06 -18.91 -21.09
N GLU A 108 8.33 -18.90 -20.69
CA GLU A 108 9.03 -20.04 -20.11
C GLU A 108 8.53 -20.36 -18.68
N ILE A 109 8.28 -19.33 -17.88
CA ILE A 109 7.82 -19.47 -16.48
C ILE A 109 6.34 -19.91 -16.42
N ALA A 110 5.50 -19.40 -17.33
CA ALA A 110 4.09 -19.80 -17.40
C ALA A 110 3.91 -21.29 -17.76
N ALA A 111 4.83 -21.85 -18.54
CA ALA A 111 4.82 -23.28 -18.87
C ALA A 111 5.19 -24.17 -17.67
N THR A 112 6.00 -23.67 -16.73
CA THR A 112 6.45 -24.45 -15.56
C THR A 112 5.55 -24.31 -14.34
N SER A 113 4.89 -23.16 -14.19
CA SER A 113 4.03 -22.87 -13.05
C SER A 113 2.56 -23.07 -13.45
N GLY A 114 1.83 -23.92 -12.71
CA GLY A 114 0.40 -24.19 -12.95
C GLY A 114 -0.55 -22.97 -12.86
N ALA A 115 -0.03 -21.74 -12.84
CA ALA A 115 -0.75 -20.48 -12.95
C ALA A 115 -1.61 -20.39 -14.22
N GLN A 116 -1.17 -21.01 -15.33
CA GLN A 116 -1.95 -21.08 -16.56
C GLN A 116 -3.26 -21.87 -16.39
N ARG A 117 -3.30 -22.86 -15.49
CA ARG A 117 -4.53 -23.57 -15.09
C ARG A 117 -5.46 -22.71 -14.23
N ALA A 118 -4.91 -21.84 -13.37
CA ALA A 118 -5.73 -20.95 -12.55
C ALA A 118 -6.42 -19.85 -13.40
N LEU A 119 -5.71 -19.31 -14.41
CA LEU A 119 -6.27 -18.35 -15.35
C LEU A 119 -7.22 -19.00 -16.37
N GLN A 120 -6.92 -20.19 -16.90
CA GLN A 120 -7.86 -20.93 -17.77
C GLN A 120 -9.16 -21.31 -17.06
N ASN A 121 -9.12 -21.61 -15.76
CA ASN A 121 -10.32 -21.88 -14.96
C ASN A 121 -11.18 -20.62 -14.69
N LEU A 122 -10.64 -19.42 -14.92
CA LEU A 122 -11.40 -18.16 -14.83
C LEU A 122 -12.02 -17.74 -16.17
N SER A 123 -11.49 -18.24 -17.30
CA SER A 123 -11.95 -17.88 -18.65
C SER A 123 -12.86 -18.91 -19.32
N ALA A 124 -13.04 -20.10 -18.75
CA ALA A 124 -13.98 -21.08 -19.27
C ALA A 124 -15.42 -20.77 -18.77
N PRO A 125 -16.40 -20.46 -19.65
CA PRO A 125 -17.80 -20.39 -19.24
C PRO A 125 -18.20 -21.79 -18.75
N ARG A 126 -18.58 -21.89 -17.47
CA ARG A 126 -19.04 -23.16 -16.91
C ARG A 126 -20.25 -23.62 -17.72
N PRO A 127 -20.25 -24.85 -18.27
CA PRO A 127 -21.46 -25.41 -18.85
C PRO A 127 -22.52 -25.48 -17.74
N ILE A 128 -23.66 -24.85 -17.99
CA ILE A 128 -24.82 -24.91 -17.11
C ILE A 128 -25.34 -26.35 -17.20
N ALA A 129 -24.88 -27.20 -16.28
CA ALA A 129 -25.44 -28.54 -16.13
C ALA A 129 -26.86 -28.38 -15.58
N SER A 130 -27.84 -28.81 -16.36
CA SER A 130 -29.25 -28.89 -15.99
C SER A 130 -29.44 -29.99 -14.94
N THR A 131 -29.19 -29.66 -13.67
CA THR A 131 -29.59 -30.51 -12.54
C THR A 131 -31.06 -30.31 -12.23
N THR A 132 -31.84 -31.36 -12.49
CA THR A 132 -33.23 -31.56 -12.06
C THR A 132 -33.38 -31.39 -10.55
N ASN A 133 -34.31 -30.53 -10.16
CA ASN A 133 -34.66 -30.18 -8.79
C ASN A 133 -35.20 -31.38 -7.98
N GLN A 134 -34.58 -31.67 -6.84
CA GLN A 134 -35.30 -32.15 -5.65
C GLN A 134 -35.23 -31.06 -4.56
N PRO A 135 -36.34 -30.69 -3.90
CA PRO A 135 -36.34 -29.64 -2.89
C PRO A 135 -35.82 -30.15 -1.55
N ALA A 136 -34.66 -29.63 -1.14
CA ALA A 136 -34.11 -29.76 0.21
C ALA A 136 -34.74 -28.71 1.16
N PRO A 137 -34.86 -29.00 2.48
CA PRO A 137 -35.52 -28.11 3.44
C PRO A 137 -34.81 -26.76 3.58
N ALA A 138 -35.61 -25.70 3.58
CA ALA A 138 -35.20 -24.31 3.56
C ALA A 138 -34.38 -23.93 4.81
N LYS A 139 -33.07 -23.76 4.64
CA LYS A 139 -32.23 -22.99 5.57
C LYS A 139 -32.50 -21.51 5.34
N ALA A 140 -32.91 -20.80 6.39
CA ALA A 140 -33.10 -19.36 6.37
C ALA A 140 -31.79 -18.68 5.95
N LYS A 141 -31.83 -17.99 4.81
CA LYS A 141 -30.72 -17.18 4.31
C LYS A 141 -30.52 -16.01 5.27
N GLU A 142 -29.36 -15.93 5.90
CA GLU A 142 -28.92 -14.71 6.57
C GLU A 142 -28.92 -13.54 5.56
N PRO A 143 -29.42 -12.35 5.95
CA PRO A 143 -29.47 -11.20 5.07
C PRO A 143 -28.04 -10.79 4.72
N LYS A 144 -27.72 -10.83 3.43
CA LYS A 144 -26.46 -10.32 2.91
C LYS A 144 -26.36 -8.83 3.28
N PRO A 145 -25.27 -8.36 3.93
CA PRO A 145 -25.15 -6.96 4.27
C PRO A 145 -25.25 -6.11 3.00
N ALA A 146 -26.04 -5.04 3.07
CA ALA A 146 -26.24 -4.13 1.96
C ALA A 146 -24.87 -3.57 1.53
N ALA A 147 -24.60 -3.61 0.22
CA ALA A 147 -23.39 -3.01 -0.32
C ALA A 147 -23.49 -1.48 -0.16
N ILE A 148 -22.48 -0.86 0.45
CA ILE A 148 -22.33 0.59 0.51
C ILE A 148 -22.25 1.14 -0.92
N SER A 149 -23.07 2.15 -1.24
CA SER A 149 -23.07 2.76 -2.56
C SER A 149 -21.86 3.71 -2.73
N GLN A 150 -21.43 3.95 -3.98
CA GLN A 150 -20.37 4.94 -4.23
C GLN A 150 -20.76 6.35 -3.76
N SER A 151 -22.05 6.70 -3.81
CA SER A 151 -22.56 7.97 -3.27
C SER A 151 -22.36 8.08 -1.77
N ASP A 152 -22.54 6.98 -1.02
CA ASP A 152 -22.30 6.97 0.43
C ASP A 152 -20.83 7.19 0.76
N VAL A 153 -19.92 6.56 -0.01
CA VAL A 153 -18.47 6.77 0.14
C VAL A 153 -18.09 8.22 -0.14
N ARG A 154 -18.64 8.83 -1.20
CA ARG A 154 -18.38 10.24 -1.53
C ARG A 154 -18.93 11.18 -0.45
N ARG A 155 -20.09 10.87 0.12
CA ARG A 155 -20.70 11.64 1.22
C ARG A 155 -19.85 11.57 2.48
N LEU A 156 -19.40 10.37 2.86
CA LEU A 156 -18.53 10.17 4.02
C LEU A 156 -17.20 10.91 3.86
N TRP A 157 -16.62 10.87 2.65
CA TRP A 157 -15.39 11.62 2.35
C TRP A 157 -15.58 13.14 2.46
N ALA A 158 -16.69 13.67 1.95
CA ALA A 158 -17.00 15.09 2.05
C ALA A 158 -17.18 15.55 3.51
N ASP A 159 -17.89 14.74 4.34
CA ASP A 159 -18.05 15.01 5.77
C ASP A 159 -16.70 14.98 6.52
N ALA A 160 -15.82 14.03 6.17
CA ALA A 160 -14.47 13.93 6.72
C ALA A 160 -13.65 15.20 6.46
N CYS A 161 -13.66 15.69 5.21
CA CYS A 161 -12.94 16.91 4.84
C CYS A 161 -13.48 18.14 5.59
N GLN A 162 -14.82 18.29 5.66
CA GLN A 162 -15.44 19.43 6.33
C GLN A 162 -15.13 19.46 7.84
N ARG A 163 -15.11 18.30 8.50
CA ARG A 163 -14.70 18.20 9.91
C ARG A 163 -13.21 18.48 10.10
N ALA A 164 -12.36 18.05 9.17
CA ALA A 164 -10.93 18.35 9.22
C ALA A 164 -10.66 19.86 9.11
N ASP A 165 -11.39 20.56 8.24
CA ASP A 165 -11.32 22.03 8.10
C ASP A 165 -11.81 22.73 9.38
N THR A 166 -12.90 22.24 10.00
CA THR A 166 -13.38 22.79 11.28
C THR A 166 -12.36 22.62 12.41
N LEU A 167 -11.64 21.49 12.44
CA LEU A 167 -10.61 21.22 13.43
C LEU A 167 -9.32 22.04 13.20
N LEU A 168 -9.04 22.41 11.95
CA LEU A 168 -7.96 23.32 11.60
C LEU A 168 -8.21 24.72 12.14
N ASP A 169 -9.42 25.24 11.94
CA ASP A 169 -9.82 26.57 12.43
C ASP A 169 -9.75 26.68 13.96
N GLN A 170 -9.93 25.55 14.66
CA GLN A 170 -9.80 25.46 16.13
C GLN A 170 -8.34 25.30 16.61
N SER A 171 -7.40 25.05 15.70
CA SER A 171 -5.99 24.80 16.05
C SER A 171 -5.14 26.06 15.93
N GLU A 172 -5.38 27.05 16.79
CA GLU A 172 -4.56 28.26 16.84
C GLU A 172 -3.08 27.91 17.12
N GLY A 173 -2.19 28.30 16.21
CA GLY A 173 -0.73 28.25 16.41
C GLY A 173 -0.01 26.96 15.99
N LYS A 174 -0.67 25.97 15.37
CA LYS A 174 0.02 24.81 14.77
C LYS A 174 0.23 24.99 13.27
N PRO A 175 1.36 24.54 12.71
CA PRO A 175 1.54 24.54 11.26
C PRO A 175 0.43 23.71 10.60
N PRO A 176 -0.20 24.24 9.53
CA PRO A 176 -1.46 23.72 8.99
C PRO A 176 -1.38 22.26 8.51
N GLU A 177 -0.20 21.79 8.10
CA GLU A 177 -0.01 20.39 7.69
C GLU A 177 -0.08 19.42 8.86
N MET A 178 0.45 19.80 10.02
CA MET A 178 0.45 18.95 11.20
C MET A 178 -0.94 18.92 11.86
N ALA A 179 -1.65 20.05 11.84
CA ALA A 179 -3.05 20.12 12.25
C ALA A 179 -3.96 19.26 11.36
N ARG A 180 -3.76 19.29 10.03
CA ARG A 180 -4.46 18.41 9.07
C ARG A 180 -4.26 16.93 9.36
N ALA A 181 -3.01 16.51 9.55
CA ALA A 181 -2.70 15.11 9.83
C ALA A 181 -3.31 14.63 11.16
N GLN A 182 -3.26 15.46 12.21
CA GLN A 182 -3.86 15.15 13.51
C GLN A 182 -5.39 15.09 13.44
N ALA A 183 -6.03 16.05 12.75
CA ALA A 183 -7.47 16.09 12.56
C ALA A 183 -7.98 14.88 11.76
N PHE A 184 -7.29 14.52 10.68
CA PHE A 184 -7.65 13.36 9.85
C PHE A 184 -7.45 12.04 10.60
N GLY A 185 -6.35 11.90 11.35
CA GLY A 185 -6.11 10.74 12.21
C GLY A 185 -7.17 10.58 13.28
N LYS A 186 -7.58 11.67 13.94
CA LYS A 186 -8.66 11.68 14.93
C LYS A 186 -10.00 11.26 14.33
N TYR A 187 -10.35 11.81 13.15
CA TYR A 187 -11.58 11.45 12.44
C TYR A 187 -11.62 9.95 12.09
N ILE A 188 -10.54 9.37 11.55
CA ILE A 188 -10.49 7.93 11.25
C ILE A 188 -10.75 7.09 12.50
N VAL A 189 -10.19 7.47 13.64
CA VAL A 189 -10.38 6.75 14.91
C VAL A 189 -11.82 6.88 15.40
N GLU A 190 -12.40 8.08 15.35
CA GLU A 190 -13.78 8.32 15.79
C GLU A 190 -14.79 7.60 14.89
N SER A 191 -14.65 7.68 13.56
CA SER A 191 -15.51 6.96 12.61
C SER A 191 -15.37 5.45 12.70
N ALA A 192 -14.16 4.92 12.94
CA ALA A 192 -13.97 3.49 13.18
C ALA A 192 -14.64 3.06 14.50
N THR A 193 -14.59 3.92 15.53
CA THR A 193 -15.22 3.65 16.83
C THR A 193 -16.75 3.71 16.74
N GLU A 194 -17.31 4.71 16.06
CA GLU A 194 -18.76 4.82 15.82
C GLU A 194 -19.30 3.63 15.00
N ALA A 195 -18.60 3.24 13.93
CA ALA A 195 -18.97 2.06 13.14
C ALA A 195 -18.96 0.76 13.97
N THR A 196 -18.07 0.65 14.96
CA THR A 196 -18.06 -0.50 15.90
C THR A 196 -19.16 -0.42 16.96
N CYS A 197 -19.60 0.78 17.35
CA CYS A 197 -20.67 0.97 18.34
C CYS A 197 -22.06 0.70 17.77
N GLU A 198 -22.31 1.03 16.49
CA GLU A 198 -23.58 0.73 15.82
C GLU A 198 -23.73 -0.76 15.45
N HIS A 199 -22.62 -1.50 15.32
CA HIS A 199 -22.63 -2.94 14.99
C HIS A 199 -22.51 -3.86 16.21
N ARG A 200 -23.36 -3.63 17.23
CA ARG A 200 -23.47 -4.44 18.45
C ARG A 200 -23.84 -5.93 18.25
N ASN A 201 -23.98 -6.42 17.02
CA ASN A 201 -24.41 -7.80 16.76
C ASN A 201 -23.41 -8.69 16.00
N VAL A 202 -22.16 -8.25 15.77
CA VAL A 202 -21.13 -9.11 15.17
C VAL A 202 -20.06 -9.45 16.21
N ARG A 203 -20.38 -10.40 17.08
CA ARG A 203 -19.41 -11.00 18.01
C ARG A 203 -18.34 -11.74 17.21
N GLY A 204 -17.14 -11.17 17.10
CA GLY A 204 -15.93 -11.95 16.79
C GLY A 204 -14.84 -11.24 16.00
N ILE A 205 -15.16 -10.23 15.20
CA ILE A 205 -14.18 -9.68 14.22
C ILE A 205 -13.53 -8.35 14.68
N ALA A 206 -14.08 -7.64 15.67
CA ALA A 206 -13.73 -6.24 15.85
C ALA A 206 -12.52 -5.92 16.77
N ALA A 207 -12.20 -6.71 17.79
CA ALA A 207 -11.24 -6.25 18.81
C ALA A 207 -9.77 -6.23 18.33
N GLU A 208 -9.33 -7.28 17.63
CA GLU A 208 -7.94 -7.41 17.19
C GLU A 208 -7.62 -6.48 16.02
N GLN A 209 -8.57 -6.33 15.08
CA GLN A 209 -8.46 -5.43 13.93
C GLN A 209 -8.43 -3.95 14.39
N VAL A 210 -9.29 -3.58 15.34
CA VAL A 210 -9.28 -2.24 15.95
C VAL A 210 -7.98 -1.98 16.71
N THR A 211 -7.45 -2.97 17.43
CA THR A 211 -6.16 -2.84 18.11
C THR A 211 -5.02 -2.66 17.12
N LYS A 212 -5.02 -3.37 15.99
CA LYS A 212 -4.02 -3.22 14.92
C LYS A 212 -4.06 -1.83 14.27
N VAL A 213 -5.25 -1.32 13.97
CA VAL A 213 -5.42 0.04 13.41
C VAL A 213 -5.00 1.10 14.42
N ARG A 214 -5.40 0.96 15.69
CA ARG A 214 -4.98 1.86 16.78
C ARG A 214 -3.46 1.90 16.94
N ASN A 215 -2.81 0.74 16.95
CA ASN A 215 -1.35 0.64 17.10
C ASN A 215 -0.64 1.28 15.91
N ALA A 216 -1.09 1.02 14.67
CA ALA A 216 -0.52 1.62 13.46
C ALA A 216 -0.60 3.15 13.46
N ILE A 217 -1.72 3.71 13.92
CA ILE A 217 -1.90 5.16 14.05
C ILE A 217 -1.01 5.74 15.14
N THR A 218 -0.88 5.05 16.28
CA THR A 218 -0.03 5.50 17.40
C THR A 218 1.44 5.58 16.95
N THR A 219 1.93 4.56 16.22
CA THR A 219 3.27 4.56 15.63
C THR A 219 3.46 5.71 14.63
N TRP A 220 2.45 6.03 13.83
CA TRP A 220 2.50 7.16 12.91
C TRP A 220 2.56 8.52 13.63
N THR A 221 1.91 8.67 14.78
CA THR A 221 1.99 9.89 15.59
C THR A 221 3.31 10.06 16.36
N GLU A 222 4.10 9.00 16.52
CA GLU A 222 5.43 9.05 17.15
C GLU A 222 6.53 9.47 16.17
N ILE A 223 6.35 9.26 14.86
CA ILE A 223 7.31 9.65 13.81
C ILE A 223 7.63 11.16 13.84
N PRO A 224 6.66 12.09 13.99
CA PRO A 224 6.95 13.51 14.13
C PRO A 224 7.77 13.87 15.39
N ASN A 225 7.69 13.08 16.46
CA ASN A 225 8.47 13.34 17.69
C ASN A 225 9.92 12.90 17.57
N ALA A 226 10.23 11.92 16.70
CA ALA A 226 11.61 11.50 16.42
C ALA A 226 12.40 12.60 15.68
N PHE A 227 11.74 13.34 14.78
CA PHE A 227 12.34 14.48 14.05
C PHE A 227 12.58 15.72 14.92
N ARG A 228 12.04 15.78 16.15
CA ARG A 228 12.28 16.89 17.09
C ARG A 228 13.62 16.81 17.82
N LYS A 229 14.31 15.66 17.82
CA LYS A 229 15.54 15.46 18.59
C LYS A 229 16.83 15.84 17.86
N GLU A 230 16.78 16.16 16.57
CA GLU A 230 18.00 16.40 15.77
C GLU A 230 18.35 17.86 15.49
N GLU A 231 17.56 18.86 15.89
CA GLU A 231 17.90 20.26 15.66
C GLU A 231 17.71 21.13 16.91
N ALA A 232 18.67 21.04 17.83
CA ALA A 232 19.08 22.20 18.59
C ALA A 232 20.54 22.46 18.20
N PRO A 233 20.86 23.52 17.43
CA PRO A 233 22.25 23.86 17.18
C PRO A 233 22.95 24.09 18.53
N PRO A 234 24.21 23.63 18.70
CA PRO A 234 24.95 23.86 19.92
C PRO A 234 24.97 25.37 20.20
N ALA A 235 24.61 25.75 21.43
CA ALA A 235 24.66 27.13 21.88
C ALA A 235 26.03 27.71 21.53
N ALA A 236 26.05 28.80 20.77
CA ALA A 236 27.27 29.51 20.45
C ALA A 236 27.92 29.94 21.78
N ASP A 237 29.10 29.40 22.06
CA ASP A 237 29.94 29.83 23.17
C ASP A 237 30.22 31.33 23.02
N ALA A 238 29.53 32.12 23.84
CA ALA A 238 29.82 33.52 24.03
C ALA A 238 31.11 33.62 24.86
N THR A 239 32.26 33.59 24.20
CA THR A 239 33.51 34.11 24.78
C THR A 239 33.47 35.63 24.76
N GLU A 240 32.81 36.22 25.76
CA GLU A 240 33.27 37.45 26.38
C GLU A 240 34.40 37.08 27.36
N ASP A 241 35.59 37.64 27.17
CA ASP A 241 36.22 38.44 28.24
C ASP A 241 37.57 38.99 27.79
N GLY A 242 37.65 40.32 27.82
CA GLY A 242 38.87 41.08 27.64
C GLY A 242 39.73 41.11 28.90
N LYS A 243 41.04 41.26 28.69
CA LYS A 243 42.10 41.78 29.58
C LYS A 243 43.38 41.60 28.75
N GLY A 244 44.12 42.61 28.32
CA GLY A 244 44.44 43.89 28.93
C GLY A 244 45.95 43.90 29.03
N GLU A 245 46.65 44.79 28.33
CA GLU A 245 48.03 45.15 28.69
C GLU A 245 48.45 46.47 28.03
N SER A 246 48.43 47.49 28.87
CA SER A 246 49.26 48.68 28.82
C SER A 246 50.71 48.33 29.13
N ALA A 247 51.68 48.83 28.33
CA ALA A 247 52.86 49.55 28.82
C ALA A 247 53.94 49.71 27.72
N GLU A 248 54.47 50.94 27.66
CA GLU A 248 55.77 51.43 27.13
C GLU A 248 56.08 51.39 25.63
#